data_AF-A0A381ZJ39-F1
#
_entry.id   AF-A0A381ZJ39-F1
#
_cell.length_a   1.000
_cell.length_b   1.000
_cell.length_c   1.000
_cell.angle_alpha   90.00
_cell.angle_beta   90.00
_cell.angle_gamma   90.00
#
_symmetry.space_group_name_H-M   'P 1'
#
loop_
_entity.id
_entity.type
_entity.pdbx_description
1 polymer ?
#
loop_
_entity_poly.entity_id
_entity_poly.type
_entity_poly.pdbx_seq_one_letter_code
_entity_poly.pdbx_strand_id
1 'polypeptide(L)'
;MDFDPVVTEPTPIAGPTVPDAKLRYIIVPEEDIKAYITGGSFQDKNFKCESKYNLLGLSAVEISNSLLETIRPQLGRSFEEITKDEFYFGTVHFAEIRDTVKVLKTGDGVIWDWTPAIPDEHWKQAIDFSQEMKDFTLSFMKKYAKEIIENEYSKKLKFIKNVSELEAATWEIQKHEAREFLTYGEDDPAHVTPFLDYIATERSFDKTTLSNKILEKAEEYQDRLSTMLVTSQKILKKVEVCTTIWDLNIVYEDYFGIMMPTEQAETLKRIDSGIKEDGEIDYNRKGNRMAFFNTDTNEKTTEDDPKAKWLPDPINPYIGNKLNF
;
A
#
# COMPACT_ATOMS: atom_id res chain seq x y z
N MET A 1 -75.20 -18.77 26.97
CA MET A 1 -74.76 -17.62 26.15
C MET A 1 -73.24 -17.69 26.17
N ASP A 2 -72.68 -18.36 25.17
CA ASP A 2 -71.24 -18.51 25.04
C ASP A 2 -70.69 -17.27 24.34
N PHE A 3 -69.74 -16.59 25.00
CA PHE A 3 -68.97 -15.51 24.42
C PHE A 3 -67.66 -16.10 23.94
N ASP A 4 -67.54 -16.31 22.63
CA ASP A 4 -66.24 -16.61 22.02
C ASP A 4 -65.39 -15.32 21.99
N PRO A 5 -64.16 -15.33 22.51
CA PRO A 5 -63.28 -14.18 22.44
C PRO A 5 -62.76 -14.02 21.00
N VAL A 6 -63.03 -12.86 20.41
CA VAL A 6 -62.45 -12.46 19.12
C VAL A 6 -60.96 -12.19 19.35
N VAL A 7 -60.11 -13.15 18.97
CA VAL A 7 -58.66 -12.93 18.87
C VAL A 7 -58.41 -12.29 17.51
N THR A 8 -58.28 -10.97 17.47
CA THR A 8 -57.74 -10.29 16.28
C THR A 8 -56.24 -10.49 16.25
N GLU A 9 -55.73 -11.12 15.20
CA GLU A 9 -54.29 -11.20 14.94
C GLU A 9 -53.69 -9.78 14.91
N PRO A 10 -52.52 -9.57 15.55
CA PRO A 10 -51.88 -8.26 15.53
C PRO A 10 -51.51 -7.90 14.09
N THR A 11 -52.11 -6.83 13.58
CA THR A 11 -51.75 -6.25 12.29
C THR A 11 -50.25 -5.92 12.33
N PRO A 12 -49.42 -6.45 11.42
CA PRO A 12 -48.01 -6.11 11.39
C PRO A 12 -47.89 -4.63 11.03
N ILE A 13 -47.57 -3.81 12.03
CA ILE A 13 -47.22 -2.42 11.82
C ILE A 13 -45.87 -2.46 11.11
N ALA A 14 -45.81 -2.00 9.87
CA ALA A 14 -44.54 -1.81 9.18
C ALA A 14 -43.67 -0.93 10.08
N GLY A 15 -42.56 -1.48 10.57
CA GLY A 15 -41.60 -0.74 11.37
C GLY A 15 -41.13 0.50 10.59
N PRO A 16 -40.58 1.52 11.28
CA PRO A 16 -40.04 2.68 10.60
C PRO A 16 -39.06 2.21 9.52
N THR A 17 -39.32 2.58 8.27
CA THR A 17 -38.39 2.37 7.17
C THR A 17 -37.14 3.18 7.46
N VAL A 18 -36.11 2.51 7.97
CA VAL A 18 -34.78 3.11 8.12
C VAL A 18 -34.33 3.48 6.70
N PRO A 19 -34.00 4.75 6.42
CA PRO A 19 -33.43 5.12 5.13
C PRO A 19 -32.23 4.22 4.84
N ASP A 20 -32.07 3.76 3.61
CA ASP A 20 -30.90 2.97 3.23
C ASP A 20 -29.63 3.70 3.68
N ALA A 21 -28.78 2.98 4.43
CA ALA A 21 -27.57 3.57 4.97
C ALA A 21 -26.72 4.12 3.82
N LYS A 22 -26.32 5.39 3.92
CA LYS A 22 -25.41 6.00 2.95
C LYS A 22 -24.08 5.26 3.00
N LEU A 23 -23.67 4.64 1.89
CA LEU A 23 -22.41 3.91 1.78
C LEU A 23 -21.29 4.83 1.29
N ARG A 24 -20.07 4.53 1.73
CA ARG A 24 -18.80 5.16 1.36
C ARG A 24 -17.83 4.06 0.95
N TYR A 25 -16.90 4.38 0.06
CA TYR A 25 -15.95 3.42 -0.49
C TYR A 25 -14.55 3.96 -0.27
N ILE A 26 -13.71 3.19 0.41
CA ILE A 26 -12.38 3.66 0.84
C ILE A 26 -11.31 2.61 0.56
N ILE A 27 -10.09 3.08 0.37
CA ILE A 27 -8.88 2.25 0.36
C ILE A 27 -8.14 2.51 1.68
N VAL A 28 -7.89 1.44 2.43
CA VAL A 28 -7.29 1.53 3.76
C VAL A 28 -6.46 0.27 4.04
N PRO A 29 -5.30 0.38 4.72
CA PRO A 29 -4.64 -0.76 5.32
C PRO A 29 -5.56 -1.71 6.08
N GLU A 30 -5.38 -2.99 5.78
CA GLU A 30 -6.22 -4.07 6.28
C GLU A 30 -6.23 -4.12 7.82
N GLU A 31 -5.07 -3.88 8.43
CA GLU A 31 -4.88 -3.87 9.89
C GLU A 31 -5.78 -2.89 10.62
N ASP A 32 -6.11 -1.76 9.98
CA ASP A 32 -6.89 -0.69 10.61
C ASP A 32 -8.40 -0.95 10.50
N ILE A 33 -8.83 -1.76 9.52
CA ILE A 33 -10.25 -1.97 9.23
C ILE A 33 -10.75 -3.37 9.59
N LYS A 34 -9.86 -4.36 9.70
CA LYS A 34 -10.21 -5.79 9.90
C LYS A 34 -11.13 -6.05 11.09
N ALA A 35 -11.00 -5.29 12.17
CA ALA A 35 -11.82 -5.43 13.37
C ALA A 35 -13.28 -5.02 13.16
N TYR A 36 -13.56 -4.23 12.13
CA TYR A 36 -14.87 -3.68 11.82
C TYR A 36 -15.55 -4.40 10.66
N ILE A 37 -14.86 -5.32 9.97
CA ILE A 37 -15.45 -6.05 8.84
C ILE A 37 -16.61 -6.90 9.35
N THR A 38 -17.80 -6.55 8.89
CA THR A 38 -19.02 -7.30 9.15
C THR A 38 -19.15 -8.39 8.08
N GLY A 39 -19.20 -9.66 8.50
CA GLY A 39 -19.46 -10.76 7.58
C GLY A 39 -20.81 -10.59 6.85
N GLY A 40 -20.97 -11.26 5.71
CA GLY A 40 -22.09 -11.09 4.76
C GLY A 40 -23.50 -11.46 5.25
N SER A 41 -23.74 -11.55 6.56
CA SER A 41 -25.06 -11.80 7.16
C SER A 41 -25.47 -10.71 8.17
N PHE A 42 -24.73 -9.60 8.24
CA PHE A 42 -25.06 -8.51 9.16
C PHE A 42 -26.27 -7.71 8.66
N GLN A 43 -27.35 -7.73 9.43
CA GLN A 43 -28.65 -7.18 9.01
C GLN A 43 -28.75 -5.65 9.16
N ASP A 44 -27.97 -5.04 10.06
CA ASP A 44 -28.00 -3.60 10.25
C ASP A 44 -27.05 -2.89 9.29
N LYS A 45 -27.64 -2.31 8.24
CA LYS A 45 -26.94 -1.53 7.22
C LYS A 45 -26.17 -0.33 7.79
N ASN A 46 -26.53 0.18 8.97
CA ASN A 46 -25.81 1.29 9.61
C ASN A 46 -24.44 0.90 10.16
N PHE A 47 -24.16 -0.40 10.34
CA PHE A 47 -22.86 -0.90 10.75
C PHE A 47 -22.20 -1.75 9.67
N LYS A 48 -22.63 -1.62 8.41
CA LYS A 48 -22.03 -2.36 7.30
C LYS A 48 -20.56 -1.94 7.08
N CYS A 49 -19.68 -2.92 6.98
CA CYS A 49 -18.30 -2.77 6.55
C CYS A 49 -17.86 -4.06 5.87
N GLU A 50 -17.65 -4.03 4.56
CA GLU A 50 -17.29 -5.20 3.77
C GLU A 50 -16.04 -4.92 2.95
N SER A 51 -15.00 -5.71 3.15
CA SER A 51 -13.85 -5.76 2.25
C SER A 51 -14.23 -6.55 1.00
N LYS A 52 -14.00 -5.96 -0.18
CA LYS A 52 -14.26 -6.62 -1.48
C LYS A 52 -12.98 -6.89 -2.26
N TYR A 53 -11.87 -6.26 -1.90
CA TYR A 53 -10.59 -6.45 -2.58
C TYR A 53 -9.41 -6.17 -1.67
N ASN A 54 -8.47 -7.12 -1.58
CA ASN A 54 -7.28 -7.02 -0.74
C ASN A 54 -6.04 -7.27 -1.60
N LEU A 55 -5.04 -6.41 -1.43
CA LEU A 55 -3.78 -6.52 -2.16
C LEU A 55 -2.67 -5.81 -1.37
N LEU A 56 -1.55 -6.51 -1.13
CA LEU A 56 -0.36 -5.98 -0.46
C LEU A 56 -0.64 -5.28 0.90
N GLY A 57 -1.55 -5.86 1.70
CA GLY A 57 -1.90 -5.36 3.04
C GLY A 57 -2.81 -4.12 3.04
N LEU A 58 -3.38 -3.78 1.88
CA LEU A 58 -4.47 -2.82 1.73
C LEU A 58 -5.79 -3.55 1.47
N SER A 59 -6.88 -2.88 1.80
CA SER A 59 -8.26 -3.34 1.59
C SER A 59 -9.07 -2.21 0.97
N ALA A 60 -9.78 -2.50 -0.11
CA ALA A 60 -10.88 -1.66 -0.59
C ALA A 60 -12.16 -2.10 0.13
N VAL A 61 -12.80 -1.15 0.81
CA VAL A 61 -13.92 -1.42 1.72
C VAL A 61 -15.14 -0.59 1.35
N GLU A 62 -16.30 -1.23 1.31
CA GLU A 62 -17.61 -0.59 1.34
C GLU A 62 -18.04 -0.46 2.80
N ILE A 63 -18.22 0.77 3.28
CA ILE A 63 -18.53 1.06 4.68
C ILE A 63 -19.71 2.02 4.78
N SER A 64 -20.59 1.80 5.76
CA SER A 64 -21.66 2.75 6.05
C SER A 64 -21.07 4.08 6.56
N ASN A 65 -21.69 5.19 6.19
CA ASN A 65 -21.26 6.51 6.63
C ASN A 65 -21.28 6.62 8.17
N SER A 66 -22.29 6.03 8.82
CA SER A 66 -22.44 6.05 10.28
C SER A 66 -21.29 5.32 10.98
N LEU A 67 -20.89 4.15 10.48
CA LEU A 67 -19.76 3.41 11.02
C LEU A 67 -18.45 4.13 10.73
N LEU A 68 -18.27 4.66 9.51
CA LEU A 68 -17.08 5.39 9.13
C LEU A 68 -16.84 6.59 10.06
N GLU A 69 -17.85 7.41 10.32
CA GLU A 69 -17.72 8.56 11.24
C GLU A 69 -17.40 8.12 12.68
N THR A 70 -17.86 6.94 13.09
CA THR A 70 -17.58 6.38 14.41
C THR A 70 -16.13 5.93 14.54
N ILE A 71 -15.59 5.24 13.52
CA ILE A 71 -14.25 4.65 13.57
C ILE A 71 -13.16 5.59 13.07
N ARG A 72 -13.51 6.66 12.34
CA ARG A 72 -12.56 7.60 11.73
C ARG A 72 -11.51 8.14 12.72
N PRO A 73 -11.85 8.52 13.97
CA PRO A 73 -10.84 8.94 14.94
C PRO A 73 -9.85 7.83 15.33
N GLN A 74 -10.28 6.56 15.23
CA GLN A 74 -9.49 5.38 15.59
C GLN A 74 -8.53 4.95 14.48
N LEU A 75 -8.85 5.27 13.22
CA LEU A 75 -7.99 4.95 12.07
C LEU A 75 -6.64 5.69 12.11
N GLY A 76 -6.53 6.79 12.86
CA GLY A 76 -5.25 7.46 13.13
C GLY A 76 -4.53 8.08 11.92
N ARG A 77 -5.12 8.02 10.71
CA ARG A 77 -4.59 8.58 9.47
C ARG A 77 -5.69 8.83 8.44
N SER A 78 -5.34 9.55 7.37
CA SER A 78 -6.20 9.71 6.20
C SER A 78 -6.32 8.39 5.42
N PHE A 79 -7.46 8.21 4.77
CA PHE A 79 -7.73 7.13 3.82
C PHE A 79 -8.14 7.76 2.48
N GLU A 80 -7.89 7.03 1.40
CA GLU A 80 -8.29 7.46 0.06
C GLU A 80 -9.76 7.07 -0.16
N GLU A 81 -10.59 8.05 -0.50
CA GLU A 81 -11.99 7.81 -0.83
C GLU A 81 -12.17 7.67 -2.34
N ILE A 82 -12.99 6.70 -2.72
CA ILE A 82 -13.29 6.38 -4.12
C ILE A 82 -14.79 6.41 -4.37
N THR A 83 -15.14 6.61 -5.63
CA THR A 83 -16.54 6.55 -6.04
C THR A 83 -17.03 5.11 -6.02
N LYS A 84 -18.36 4.97 -6.01
CA LYS A 84 -19.04 3.69 -6.13
C LYS A 84 -18.58 2.91 -7.38
N ASP A 85 -18.48 3.60 -8.50
CA ASP A 85 -18.13 2.98 -9.79
C ASP A 85 -16.65 2.60 -9.87
N GLU A 86 -15.75 3.46 -9.37
CA GLU A 86 -14.33 3.11 -9.19
C GLU A 86 -14.17 1.86 -8.32
N PHE A 87 -14.92 1.76 -7.23
CA PHE A 87 -14.89 0.60 -6.35
C PHE A 87 -15.35 -0.67 -7.07
N TYR A 88 -16.52 -0.68 -7.71
CA TYR A 88 -16.99 -1.91 -8.35
C TYR A 88 -16.18 -2.31 -9.58
N PHE A 89 -15.96 -1.39 -10.53
CA PHE A 89 -15.21 -1.72 -11.73
C PHE A 89 -13.72 -1.97 -11.44
N GLY A 90 -13.15 -1.25 -10.48
CA GLY A 90 -11.77 -1.43 -10.05
C GLY A 90 -11.53 -2.77 -9.36
N THR A 91 -12.45 -3.23 -8.51
CA THR A 91 -12.30 -4.51 -7.78
C THR A 91 -12.58 -5.72 -8.66
N VAL A 92 -13.54 -5.63 -9.59
CA VAL A 92 -13.94 -6.76 -10.45
C VAL A 92 -13.06 -6.90 -11.68
N HIS A 93 -12.66 -5.78 -12.29
CA HIS A 93 -11.88 -5.76 -13.55
C HIS A 93 -10.43 -5.34 -13.34
N PHE A 94 -9.90 -5.55 -12.13
CA PHE A 94 -8.50 -5.25 -11.84
C PHE A 94 -7.57 -5.96 -12.83
N ALA A 95 -6.64 -5.21 -13.42
CA ALA A 95 -5.70 -5.67 -14.43
C ALA A 95 -6.32 -6.22 -15.73
N GLU A 96 -7.62 -6.02 -15.99
CA GLU A 96 -8.29 -6.51 -17.20
C GLU A 96 -7.83 -5.76 -18.46
N ILE A 97 -7.50 -6.52 -19.51
CA ILE A 97 -6.99 -5.98 -20.78
C ILE A 97 -7.93 -6.27 -21.96
N ARG A 98 -8.92 -7.15 -21.79
CA ARG A 98 -9.81 -7.56 -22.87
C ARG A 98 -10.88 -6.50 -23.14
N ASP A 99 -11.34 -6.43 -24.39
CA ASP A 99 -12.42 -5.52 -24.77
C ASP A 99 -13.81 -6.01 -24.37
N THR A 100 -13.94 -7.27 -23.96
CA THR A 100 -15.21 -7.85 -23.50
C THR A 100 -15.05 -8.47 -22.13
N VAL A 101 -15.94 -8.13 -21.20
CA VAL A 101 -15.94 -8.63 -19.81
C VAL A 101 -17.23 -9.35 -19.49
N LYS A 102 -17.16 -10.34 -18.58
CA LYS A 102 -18.33 -11.07 -18.09
C LYS A 102 -18.83 -10.44 -16.80
N VAL A 103 -20.08 -10.01 -16.78
CA VAL A 103 -20.74 -9.41 -15.61
C VAL A 103 -21.96 -10.22 -15.21
N LEU A 104 -22.34 -10.13 -13.93
CA LEU A 104 -23.52 -10.81 -13.41
C LEU A 104 -24.76 -9.94 -13.65
N LYS A 105 -25.81 -10.47 -14.27
CA LYS A 105 -27.04 -9.69 -14.55
C LYS A 105 -28.26 -10.31 -13.87
N THR A 106 -29.11 -9.49 -13.26
CA THR A 106 -30.48 -9.86 -12.86
C THR A 106 -31.52 -8.99 -13.57
N GLY A 107 -32.80 -9.31 -13.36
CA GLY A 107 -33.93 -8.68 -14.02
C GLY A 107 -33.99 -7.15 -13.90
N ASP A 108 -33.35 -6.58 -12.87
CA ASP A 108 -33.34 -5.14 -12.59
C ASP A 108 -32.01 -4.44 -12.95
N GLY A 109 -31.01 -5.15 -13.49
CA GLY A 109 -29.71 -4.57 -13.84
C GLY A 109 -28.51 -5.51 -13.68
N VAL A 110 -27.30 -4.95 -13.69
CA VAL A 110 -26.06 -5.71 -13.42
C VAL A 110 -25.88 -5.83 -11.90
N ILE A 111 -25.78 -7.06 -11.38
CA ILE A 111 -25.44 -7.32 -9.98
C ILE A 111 -23.93 -7.23 -9.82
N TRP A 112 -23.51 -6.36 -8.91
CA TRP A 112 -22.12 -6.21 -8.48
C TRP A 112 -21.89 -6.73 -7.05
N ASP A 113 -22.91 -7.32 -6.43
CA ASP A 113 -22.85 -7.88 -5.07
C ASP A 113 -22.75 -9.42 -5.10
N TRP A 114 -22.06 -9.98 -4.11
CA TRP A 114 -21.92 -11.43 -3.96
C TRP A 114 -23.18 -11.97 -3.29
N THR A 115 -24.11 -12.54 -4.07
CA THR A 115 -25.27 -13.25 -3.53
C THR A 115 -25.04 -14.77 -3.54
N PRO A 116 -25.16 -15.47 -2.39
CA PRO A 116 -24.91 -16.92 -2.28
C PRO A 116 -26.02 -17.81 -2.87
N ALA A 117 -27.11 -17.25 -3.39
CA ALA A 117 -28.16 -17.99 -4.07
C ALA A 117 -28.02 -17.80 -5.59
N ILE A 118 -27.34 -18.75 -6.25
CA ILE A 118 -27.18 -18.78 -7.71
C ILE A 118 -28.25 -19.71 -8.29
N PRO A 119 -29.30 -19.20 -8.98
CA PRO A 119 -30.18 -20.03 -9.78
C PRO A 119 -29.69 -20.06 -11.24
N ASP A 120 -29.29 -21.25 -11.70
CA ASP A 120 -29.04 -21.69 -13.08
C ASP A 120 -28.05 -20.93 -14.00
N GLU A 121 -27.61 -21.63 -15.05
CA GLU A 121 -26.40 -21.43 -15.87
C GLU A 121 -26.30 -20.14 -16.74
N HIS A 122 -27.19 -19.14 -16.57
CA HIS A 122 -27.34 -18.01 -17.53
C HIS A 122 -27.16 -16.59 -16.97
N TRP A 123 -26.65 -16.41 -15.75
CA TRP A 123 -26.52 -15.11 -15.08
C TRP A 123 -25.25 -14.30 -15.45
N LYS A 124 -24.31 -14.86 -16.23
CA LYS A 124 -23.10 -14.17 -16.71
C LYS A 124 -23.27 -13.69 -18.15
N GLN A 125 -23.39 -12.38 -18.35
CA GLN A 125 -23.47 -11.78 -19.67
C GLN A 125 -22.11 -11.19 -20.08
N ALA A 126 -21.67 -11.50 -21.30
CA ALA A 126 -20.56 -10.78 -21.91
C ALA A 126 -21.05 -9.39 -22.35
N ILE A 127 -20.36 -8.35 -21.90
CA ILE A 127 -20.60 -6.96 -22.29
C ILE A 127 -19.29 -6.37 -22.82
N ASP A 128 -19.43 -5.34 -23.65
CA ASP A 128 -18.28 -4.53 -24.08
C ASP A 128 -17.75 -3.75 -22.89
N PHE A 129 -16.44 -3.81 -22.67
CA PHE A 129 -15.76 -3.06 -21.63
C PHE A 129 -15.59 -1.62 -22.09
N SER A 130 -16.62 -0.81 -21.84
CA SER A 130 -16.69 0.56 -22.30
C SER A 130 -15.52 1.41 -21.80
N GLN A 131 -15.21 2.50 -22.50
CA GLN A 131 -14.13 3.40 -22.09
C GLN A 131 -14.37 3.97 -20.68
N GLU A 132 -15.61 4.30 -20.34
CA GLU A 132 -15.99 4.78 -19.01
C GLU A 132 -15.65 3.76 -17.92
N MET A 133 -15.96 2.48 -18.13
CA MET A 133 -15.61 1.42 -17.19
C MET A 133 -14.08 1.25 -17.08
N LYS A 134 -13.36 1.32 -18.20
CA LYS A 134 -11.89 1.28 -18.23
C LYS A 134 -11.28 2.46 -17.46
N ASP A 135 -11.86 3.65 -17.58
CA ASP A 135 -11.40 4.86 -16.89
C ASP A 135 -11.63 4.75 -15.38
N PHE A 136 -12.77 4.20 -14.93
CA PHE A 136 -13.02 3.90 -13.51
C PHE A 136 -12.04 2.86 -12.96
N THR A 137 -11.80 1.76 -13.68
CA THR A 137 -10.82 0.75 -13.30
C THR A 137 -9.41 1.34 -13.23
N LEU A 138 -9.02 2.15 -14.21
CA LEU A 138 -7.72 2.83 -14.24
C LEU A 138 -7.56 3.77 -13.04
N SER A 139 -8.57 4.59 -12.75
CA SER A 139 -8.56 5.51 -11.62
C SER A 139 -8.40 4.75 -10.30
N PHE A 140 -9.17 3.67 -10.11
CA PHE A 140 -9.04 2.80 -8.94
C PHE A 140 -7.62 2.23 -8.80
N MET A 141 -7.08 1.64 -9.87
CA MET A 141 -5.74 1.04 -9.85
C MET A 141 -4.66 2.08 -9.54
N LYS A 142 -4.79 3.33 -10.02
CA LYS A 142 -3.84 4.41 -9.72
C LYS A 142 -3.90 4.81 -8.25
N LYS A 143 -5.10 5.02 -7.71
CA LYS A 143 -5.31 5.35 -6.28
C LYS A 143 -4.77 4.23 -5.38
N TYR A 144 -5.05 2.98 -5.74
CA TYR A 144 -4.55 1.82 -5.01
C TYR A 144 -3.02 1.72 -5.06
N ALA A 145 -2.40 1.94 -6.23
CA ALA A 145 -0.94 1.95 -6.37
C ALA A 145 -0.28 3.04 -5.54
N LYS A 146 -0.86 4.24 -5.49
CA LYS A 146 -0.39 5.34 -4.65
C LYS A 146 -0.39 4.94 -3.18
N GLU A 147 -1.49 4.38 -2.68
CA GLU A 147 -1.59 3.90 -1.29
C GLU A 147 -0.59 2.78 -0.99
N ILE A 148 -0.33 1.86 -1.93
CA ILE A 148 0.71 0.81 -1.77
C ILE A 148 2.07 1.47 -1.55
N ILE A 149 2.42 2.44 -2.38
CA ILE A 149 3.70 3.15 -2.31
C ILE A 149 3.80 3.88 -0.97
N GLU A 150 2.82 4.69 -0.60
CA GLU A 150 2.86 5.48 0.64
C GLU A 150 2.92 4.59 1.89
N ASN A 151 2.15 3.50 1.93
CA ASN A 151 2.16 2.57 3.05
C ASN A 151 3.52 1.87 3.20
N GLU A 152 4.11 1.40 2.11
CA GLU A 152 5.41 0.72 2.15
C GLU A 152 6.54 1.67 2.57
N TYR A 153 6.60 2.87 1.99
CA TYR A 153 7.63 3.84 2.35
C TYR A 153 7.47 4.37 3.78
N SER A 154 6.24 4.44 4.29
CA SER A 154 5.98 4.73 5.70
C SER A 154 6.49 3.64 6.63
N LYS A 155 6.35 2.36 6.23
CA LYS A 155 6.96 1.23 6.95
C LYS A 155 8.49 1.31 6.91
N LYS A 156 9.08 1.52 5.73
CA LYS A 156 10.54 1.65 5.56
C LYS A 156 11.12 2.82 6.39
N LEU A 157 10.40 3.95 6.46
CA LEU A 157 10.78 5.09 7.30
C LEU A 157 10.87 4.74 8.79
N LYS A 158 10.07 3.80 9.30
CA LYS A 158 10.18 3.36 10.70
C LYS A 158 11.50 2.62 10.97
N PHE A 159 12.01 1.90 9.97
CA PHE A 159 13.22 1.08 10.11
C PHE A 159 14.51 1.77 9.67
N ILE A 160 14.44 2.90 8.94
CA ILE A 160 15.62 3.58 8.42
C ILE A 160 16.60 4.07 9.50
N LYS A 161 16.08 4.38 10.70
CA LYS A 161 16.88 4.90 11.82
C LYS A 161 17.78 3.83 12.43
N ASN A 162 17.32 2.58 12.48
CA ASN A 162 18.03 1.44 13.09
C ASN A 162 18.63 1.71 14.49
N VAL A 163 17.99 2.58 15.27
CA VAL A 163 18.37 2.94 16.65
C VAL A 163 17.12 3.09 17.53
N SER A 164 17.31 3.19 18.84
CA SER A 164 16.21 3.46 19.76
C SER A 164 15.60 4.85 19.53
N GLU A 165 14.32 5.02 19.89
CA GLU A 165 13.66 6.33 19.83
C GLU A 165 14.35 7.38 20.70
N LEU A 166 14.92 6.95 21.84
CA LEU A 166 15.71 7.81 22.72
C LEU A 166 16.93 8.37 21.99
N GLU A 167 17.73 7.52 21.35
CA GLU A 167 18.91 7.96 20.60
C GLU A 167 18.50 8.89 19.46
N ALA A 168 17.46 8.52 18.69
CA ALA A 168 16.98 9.32 17.58
C ALA A 168 16.46 10.72 18.00
N ALA A 169 15.86 10.83 19.19
CA ALA A 169 15.39 12.11 19.72
C ALA A 169 16.54 13.08 20.04
N THR A 170 17.75 12.55 20.26
CA THR A 170 18.93 13.36 20.61
C THR A 170 19.74 13.82 19.39
N TRP A 171 19.47 13.30 18.19
CA TRP A 171 20.27 13.58 17.00
C TRP A 171 20.32 15.06 16.61
N GLU A 172 19.22 15.80 16.74
CA GLU A 172 19.23 17.23 16.42
C GLU A 172 20.12 18.02 17.39
N ILE A 173 20.09 17.65 18.68
CA ILE A 173 20.94 18.26 19.71
C ILE A 173 22.42 17.93 19.43
N GLN A 174 22.74 16.66 19.19
CA GLN A 174 24.09 16.20 18.87
C GLN A 174 24.65 16.92 17.63
N LYS A 175 23.86 17.09 16.57
CA LYS A 175 24.29 17.81 15.35
C LYS A 175 24.48 19.30 15.59
N HIS A 176 23.59 19.93 16.35
CA HIS A 176 23.69 21.34 16.69
C HIS A 176 24.99 21.61 17.44
N GLU A 177 25.20 20.89 18.54
CA GLU A 177 26.40 21.03 19.36
C GLU A 177 27.68 20.65 18.61
N ALA A 178 27.64 19.63 17.75
CA ALA A 178 28.80 19.26 16.92
C ALA A 178 29.20 20.38 15.95
N ARG A 179 28.23 21.07 15.35
CA ARG A 179 28.50 22.23 14.49
C ARG A 179 29.03 23.41 15.27
N GLU A 180 28.46 23.70 16.44
CA GLU A 180 28.93 24.78 17.30
C GLU A 180 30.36 24.55 17.77
N PHE A 181 30.67 23.34 18.27
CA PHE A 181 32.01 22.99 18.71
C PHE A 181 33.05 23.14 17.59
N LEU A 182 32.76 22.64 16.38
CA LEU A 182 33.68 22.74 15.25
C LEU A 182 33.82 24.18 14.70
N THR A 183 32.88 25.08 14.98
CA THR A 183 32.91 26.48 14.50
C THR A 183 33.58 27.42 15.50
N TYR A 184 33.26 27.29 16.79
CA TYR A 184 33.66 28.25 17.83
C TYR A 184 34.75 27.71 18.77
N GLY A 185 34.98 26.40 18.77
CA GLY A 185 35.96 25.75 19.64
C GLY A 185 35.51 25.66 21.10
N GLU A 186 36.40 25.20 21.96
CA GLU A 186 36.12 24.89 23.37
C GLU A 186 36.16 26.12 24.29
N ASP A 187 36.81 27.20 23.83
CA ASP A 187 37.10 28.40 24.63
C ASP A 187 36.03 29.49 24.52
N ASP A 188 34.95 29.29 23.74
CA ASP A 188 33.89 30.27 23.59
C ASP A 188 32.79 30.08 24.66
N PRO A 189 32.68 30.96 25.67
CA PRO A 189 31.69 30.83 26.74
C PRO A 189 30.24 31.04 26.27
N ALA A 190 30.01 31.51 25.03
CA ALA A 190 28.67 31.63 24.46
C ALA A 190 28.18 30.34 23.80
N HIS A 191 29.07 29.38 23.49
CA HIS A 191 28.76 28.19 22.69
C HIS A 191 29.12 26.90 23.46
N VAL A 192 28.42 26.68 24.57
CA VAL A 192 28.63 25.54 25.47
C VAL A 192 27.94 24.29 24.89
N THR A 193 28.65 23.16 24.90
CA THR A 193 28.21 21.90 24.26
C THR A 193 28.14 20.74 25.26
N PRO A 194 27.22 20.82 26.26
CA PRO A 194 27.17 19.90 27.39
C PRO A 194 26.78 18.47 26.99
N PHE A 195 25.94 18.30 25.95
CA PHE A 195 25.53 16.98 25.49
C PHE A 195 26.72 16.23 24.88
N LEU A 196 27.57 16.93 24.12
CA LEU A 196 28.84 16.37 23.64
C LEU A 196 29.81 16.07 24.78
N ASP A 197 29.90 16.93 25.80
CA ASP A 197 30.79 16.70 26.95
C ASP A 197 30.43 15.42 27.70
N TYR A 198 29.14 15.19 27.94
CA TYR A 198 28.68 13.96 28.59
C TYR A 198 29.00 12.72 27.77
N ILE A 199 28.79 12.76 26.44
CA ILE A 199 29.08 11.62 25.57
C ILE A 199 30.58 11.37 25.43
N ALA A 200 31.38 12.43 25.24
CA ALA A 200 32.82 12.36 25.11
C ALA A 200 33.46 11.76 26.37
N THR A 201 33.01 12.21 27.55
CA THR A 201 33.48 11.72 28.85
C THR A 201 33.14 10.25 29.04
N GLU A 202 31.86 9.87 28.87
CA GLU A 202 31.41 8.49 29.12
C GLU A 202 32.07 7.50 28.14
N ARG A 203 32.26 7.90 26.88
CA ARG A 203 32.80 7.02 25.84
C ARG A 203 34.32 7.16 25.64
N SER A 204 34.99 7.99 26.45
CA SER A 204 36.42 8.27 26.34
C SER A 204 36.86 8.65 24.90
N PHE A 205 36.03 9.44 24.21
CA PHE A 205 36.35 9.98 22.89
C PHE A 205 36.87 11.41 22.99
N ASP A 206 37.81 11.76 22.11
CA ASP A 206 38.13 13.15 21.83
C ASP A 206 36.93 13.86 21.20
N LYS A 207 36.63 15.07 21.67
CA LYS A 207 35.44 15.84 21.28
C LYS A 207 35.45 16.21 19.79
N THR A 208 36.62 16.54 19.24
CA THR A 208 36.78 16.81 17.80
C THR A 208 36.49 15.56 16.97
N THR A 209 37.01 14.41 17.40
CA THR A 209 36.77 13.12 16.76
C THR A 209 35.28 12.73 16.83
N LEU A 210 34.62 12.97 17.97
CA LEU A 210 33.21 12.71 18.16
C LEU A 210 32.33 13.61 17.27
N SER A 211 32.58 14.92 17.26
CA SER A 211 31.81 15.88 16.45
C SER A 211 31.88 15.56 14.95
N ASN A 212 33.06 15.25 14.42
CA ASN A 212 33.20 14.87 13.01
C ASN A 212 32.41 13.60 12.66
N LYS A 213 32.47 12.57 13.52
CA LYS A 213 31.69 11.34 13.33
C LYS A 213 30.17 11.58 13.39
N ILE A 214 29.71 12.44 14.28
CA ILE A 214 28.28 12.80 14.37
C ILE A 214 27.81 13.43 13.06
N LEU A 215 28.59 14.35 12.49
CA LEU A 215 28.24 14.99 11.23
C LEU A 215 28.30 14.03 10.04
N GLU A 216 29.34 13.20 9.94
CA GLU A 216 29.44 12.16 8.92
C GLU A 216 28.22 11.21 8.94
N LYS A 217 27.84 10.73 10.13
CA LYS A 217 26.68 9.83 10.28
C LYS A 217 25.34 10.53 10.07
N ALA A 218 25.26 11.81 10.39
CA ALA A 218 24.09 12.63 10.09
C ALA A 218 23.91 12.78 8.57
N GLU A 219 24.98 13.03 7.83
CA GLU A 219 24.97 13.11 6.36
C GLU A 219 24.57 11.76 5.75
N GLU A 220 25.15 10.64 6.19
CA GLU A 220 24.76 9.30 5.74
C GLU A 220 23.26 9.00 5.99
N TYR A 221 22.71 9.45 7.12
CA TYR A 221 21.28 9.31 7.39
C TYR A 221 20.42 10.20 6.46
N GLN A 222 20.83 11.45 6.25
CA GLN A 222 20.14 12.39 5.39
C GLN A 222 20.15 11.94 3.92
N ASP A 223 21.25 11.37 3.45
CA ASP A 223 21.38 10.81 2.11
C ASP A 223 20.47 9.60 1.90
N ARG A 224 20.41 8.69 2.89
CA ARG A 224 19.49 7.54 2.85
C ARG A 224 18.03 8.00 2.85
N LEU A 225 17.67 8.97 3.71
CA LEU A 225 16.31 9.53 3.78
C LEU A 225 15.93 10.21 2.46
N SER A 226 16.84 10.99 1.89
CA SER A 226 16.63 11.69 0.62
C SER A 226 16.50 10.71 -0.55
N THR A 227 17.34 9.68 -0.60
CA THR A 227 17.27 8.60 -1.59
C THR A 227 15.93 7.87 -1.50
N MET A 228 15.47 7.56 -0.30
CA MET A 228 14.18 6.92 -0.06
C MET A 228 13.02 7.78 -0.58
N LEU A 229 13.00 9.08 -0.27
CA LEU A 229 11.98 10.02 -0.75
C LEU A 229 11.98 10.17 -2.27
N VAL A 230 13.16 10.33 -2.88
CA VAL A 230 13.28 10.46 -4.34
C VAL A 230 12.82 9.18 -5.04
N THR A 231 13.10 8.01 -4.46
CA THR A 231 12.69 6.73 -5.03
C THR A 231 11.18 6.57 -4.97
N SER A 232 10.51 6.93 -3.87
CA SER A 232 9.05 6.89 -3.80
C SER A 232 8.41 7.84 -4.82
N GLN A 233 8.91 9.07 -4.94
CA GLN A 233 8.43 10.05 -5.91
C GLN A 233 8.59 9.59 -7.37
N LYS A 234 9.70 8.92 -7.70
CA LYS A 234 9.93 8.35 -9.04
C LYS A 234 8.88 7.31 -9.40
N ILE A 235 8.49 6.46 -8.45
CA ILE A 235 7.47 5.42 -8.69
C ILE A 235 6.08 6.05 -8.78
N LEU A 236 5.75 7.01 -7.90
CA LEU A 236 4.49 7.76 -7.97
C LEU A 236 4.32 8.45 -9.33
N LYS A 237 5.37 9.09 -9.84
CA LYS A 237 5.35 9.72 -11.16
C LYS A 237 5.12 8.71 -12.29
N LYS A 238 5.65 7.48 -12.18
CA LYS A 238 5.39 6.41 -13.15
C LYS A 238 3.92 5.99 -13.17
N VAL A 239 3.29 5.89 -12.00
CA VAL A 239 1.84 5.62 -11.87
C VAL A 239 1.01 6.76 -12.47
N GLU A 240 1.40 8.02 -12.19
CA GLU A 240 0.67 9.20 -12.64
C GLU A 240 0.59 9.28 -14.17
N VAL A 241 1.71 9.04 -14.86
CA VAL A 241 1.80 9.14 -16.33
C VAL A 241 1.15 7.98 -17.08
N CYS A 242 0.81 6.86 -16.42
CA CYS A 242 0.11 5.75 -17.07
C CYS A 242 -1.24 6.21 -17.60
N THR A 243 -1.57 5.88 -18.84
CA THR A 243 -2.85 6.28 -19.46
C THR A 243 -3.81 5.13 -19.67
N THR A 244 -3.32 3.90 -19.54
CA THR A 244 -4.09 2.68 -19.76
C THR A 244 -3.86 1.66 -18.64
N ILE A 245 -4.81 0.72 -18.49
CA ILE A 245 -4.66 -0.43 -17.59
C ILE A 245 -3.42 -1.24 -17.98
N TRP A 246 -3.13 -1.35 -19.27
CA TRP A 246 -1.95 -2.02 -19.81
C TRP A 246 -0.65 -1.40 -19.28
N ASP A 247 -0.50 -0.07 -19.35
CA ASP A 247 0.69 0.63 -18.83
C ASP A 247 0.85 0.37 -17.33
N LEU A 248 -0.27 0.37 -16.61
CA LEU A 248 -0.24 0.24 -15.17
C LEU A 248 0.09 -1.19 -14.73
N ASN A 249 -0.39 -2.21 -15.44
CA ASN A 249 0.00 -3.61 -15.22
C ASN A 249 1.53 -3.81 -15.29
N ILE A 250 2.21 -3.08 -16.16
CA ILE A 250 3.69 -3.10 -16.25
C ILE A 250 4.31 -2.53 -14.97
N VAL A 251 3.80 -1.41 -14.47
CA VAL A 251 4.27 -0.81 -13.22
C VAL A 251 4.02 -1.75 -12.03
N TYR A 252 2.85 -2.39 -11.98
CA TYR A 252 2.49 -3.37 -10.96
C TYR A 252 3.43 -4.58 -10.95
N GLU A 253 3.83 -5.07 -12.12
CA GLU A 253 4.82 -6.15 -12.21
C GLU A 253 6.22 -5.68 -11.82
N ASP A 254 6.73 -4.63 -12.48
CA ASP A 254 8.12 -4.20 -12.37
C ASP A 254 8.47 -3.68 -10.97
N TYR A 255 7.51 -3.02 -10.32
CA TYR A 255 7.71 -2.45 -8.99
C TYR A 255 7.06 -3.31 -7.92
N PHE A 256 5.78 -3.66 -8.02
CA PHE A 256 5.10 -4.32 -6.90
C PHE A 256 5.21 -5.85 -6.91
N GLY A 257 5.81 -6.45 -7.95
CA GLY A 257 5.89 -7.90 -8.09
C GLY A 257 4.53 -8.57 -8.34
N ILE A 258 3.52 -7.79 -8.75
CA ILE A 258 2.19 -8.30 -9.05
C ILE A 258 2.17 -8.69 -10.52
N MET A 259 1.91 -9.97 -10.78
CA MET A 259 1.93 -10.51 -12.13
C MET A 259 0.87 -9.83 -13.01
N MET A 260 1.30 -9.24 -14.12
CA MET A 260 0.40 -8.82 -15.21
C MET A 260 -0.31 -10.02 -15.87
N PRO A 261 -1.41 -9.81 -16.61
CA PRO A 261 -2.11 -10.87 -17.34
C PRO A 261 -1.21 -11.61 -18.34
N THR A 262 -1.47 -12.91 -18.53
CA THR A 262 -0.65 -13.78 -19.40
C THR A 262 -0.61 -13.29 -20.84
N GLU A 263 -1.75 -12.94 -21.43
CA GLU A 263 -1.83 -12.43 -22.81
C GLU A 263 -0.96 -11.17 -23.02
N GLN A 264 -0.94 -10.28 -22.02
CA GLN A 264 -0.07 -9.10 -22.01
C GLN A 264 1.40 -9.49 -21.88
N ALA A 265 1.73 -10.41 -20.97
CA ALA A 265 3.11 -10.87 -20.75
C ALA A 265 3.68 -11.60 -21.98
N GLU A 266 2.87 -12.39 -22.69
CA GLU A 266 3.21 -13.04 -23.97
C GLU A 266 3.54 -11.99 -25.03
N THR A 267 2.67 -10.99 -25.17
CA THR A 267 2.85 -9.88 -26.11
C THR A 267 4.16 -9.11 -25.84
N LEU A 268 4.47 -8.89 -24.55
CA LEU A 268 5.70 -8.23 -24.10
C LEU A 268 6.93 -9.15 -24.05
N LYS A 269 6.78 -10.45 -24.39
CA LYS A 269 7.84 -11.46 -24.34
C LYS A 269 8.51 -11.57 -22.96
N ARG A 270 7.73 -11.40 -21.89
CA ARG A 270 8.17 -11.47 -20.48
C ARG A 270 8.04 -12.86 -19.85
N ILE A 271 7.51 -13.83 -20.61
CA ILE A 271 7.40 -15.23 -20.20
C ILE A 271 8.67 -15.97 -20.63
N ASP A 272 9.30 -16.69 -19.71
CA ASP A 272 10.35 -17.64 -20.09
C ASP A 272 9.70 -18.93 -20.58
N SER A 273 10.05 -19.38 -21.78
CA SER A 273 9.57 -20.64 -22.35
C SER A 273 10.39 -21.82 -21.82
N GLY A 274 10.55 -21.90 -20.50
CA GLY A 274 11.15 -23.03 -19.80
C GLY A 274 10.11 -24.13 -19.63
N ILE A 275 10.01 -25.02 -20.63
CA ILE A 275 9.14 -26.19 -20.60
C ILE A 275 9.55 -27.09 -19.41
N LYS A 276 8.63 -27.35 -18.47
CA LYS A 276 8.72 -28.53 -17.60
C LYS A 276 8.06 -29.71 -18.33
N GLU A 277 8.72 -30.87 -18.25
CA GLU A 277 8.42 -32.10 -18.99
C GLU A 277 7.13 -32.83 -18.54
N ASP A 278 6.26 -32.17 -17.77
CA ASP A 278 5.05 -32.72 -17.17
C ASP A 278 3.75 -31.95 -17.53
N GLY A 279 3.84 -30.92 -18.39
CA GLY A 279 2.67 -30.17 -18.84
C GLY A 279 2.17 -29.12 -17.84
N GLU A 280 2.91 -28.87 -16.75
CA GLU A 280 2.74 -27.65 -15.95
C GLU A 280 3.52 -26.48 -16.57
N ILE A 281 2.82 -25.38 -16.83
CA ILE A 281 3.44 -24.13 -17.28
C ILE A 281 4.28 -23.58 -16.12
N ASP A 282 5.61 -23.59 -16.26
CA ASP A 282 6.52 -22.97 -15.30
C ASP A 282 6.53 -21.46 -15.49
N TYR A 283 5.84 -20.72 -14.62
CA TYR A 283 5.75 -19.26 -14.66
C TYR A 283 7.02 -18.55 -14.12
N ASN A 284 8.20 -19.06 -14.42
CA ASN A 284 9.45 -18.34 -14.13
C ASN A 284 9.61 -17.22 -15.17
N ARG A 285 9.06 -16.02 -14.89
CA ARG A 285 9.20 -14.85 -15.77
C ARG A 285 10.65 -14.36 -15.82
N LYS A 286 11.15 -14.05 -17.02
CA LYS A 286 12.51 -13.53 -17.22
C LYS A 286 12.68 -12.18 -16.54
N GLY A 287 13.59 -12.11 -15.55
CA GLY A 287 14.36 -10.92 -15.23
C GLY A 287 13.58 -9.68 -14.77
N ASN A 288 13.09 -9.71 -13.53
CA ASN A 288 13.15 -8.60 -12.56
C ASN A 288 12.38 -9.06 -11.30
N ARG A 289 13.00 -9.93 -10.50
CA ARG A 289 12.40 -10.31 -9.22
C ARG A 289 12.56 -9.13 -8.25
N MET A 290 11.50 -8.32 -8.18
CA MET A 290 11.08 -7.52 -7.03
C MET A 290 12.01 -6.34 -6.65
N ALA A 291 12.01 -5.24 -7.41
CA ALA A 291 12.74 -4.02 -6.99
C ALA A 291 12.21 -3.38 -5.70
N PHE A 292 10.95 -3.63 -5.33
CA PHE A 292 10.28 -2.96 -4.20
C PHE A 292 10.26 -3.77 -2.91
N PHE A 293 10.25 -5.11 -3.00
CA PHE A 293 10.17 -6.05 -1.87
C PHE A 293 11.41 -6.94 -1.71
N ASN A 294 12.36 -6.91 -2.64
CA ASN A 294 13.59 -7.69 -2.51
C ASN A 294 14.66 -6.84 -1.85
N THR A 295 14.99 -7.20 -0.61
CA THR A 295 16.13 -6.66 0.12
C THR A 295 17.33 -7.60 0.09
N ASP A 296 17.20 -8.75 -0.59
CA ASP A 296 18.23 -9.79 -0.70
C ASP A 296 18.27 -10.38 -2.10
N THR A 297 18.94 -9.71 -3.03
CA THR A 297 19.56 -10.43 -4.16
C THR A 297 20.98 -9.92 -4.38
N ASN A 298 21.94 -10.72 -3.91
CA ASN A 298 23.20 -10.92 -4.60
C ASN A 298 22.89 -11.43 -6.02
N GLU A 299 22.55 -10.55 -6.95
CA GLU A 299 22.60 -10.87 -8.38
C GLU A 299 23.99 -10.53 -8.89
N LYS A 300 24.69 -11.60 -9.31
CA LYS A 300 25.96 -11.52 -10.01
C LYS A 300 25.84 -10.51 -11.15
N THR A 301 26.77 -9.58 -11.16
CA THR A 301 27.11 -8.73 -12.29
C THR A 301 27.27 -9.59 -13.55
N THR A 302 26.29 -9.60 -14.43
CA THR A 302 26.55 -9.94 -15.83
C THR A 302 27.26 -8.73 -16.44
N GLU A 303 28.58 -8.86 -16.53
CA GLU A 303 29.43 -8.11 -17.45
C GLU A 303 28.78 -8.05 -18.85
N ASP A 304 28.98 -6.92 -19.54
CA ASP A 304 28.63 -6.62 -20.95
C ASP A 304 27.38 -5.77 -21.25
N ASP A 305 26.99 -4.83 -20.38
CA ASP A 305 26.30 -3.61 -20.83
C ASP A 305 27.16 -2.34 -20.57
N PRO A 306 27.77 -1.74 -21.61
CA PRO A 306 28.59 -0.55 -21.45
C PRO A 306 27.81 0.71 -21.03
N LYS A 307 26.49 0.64 -20.78
CA LYS A 307 25.68 1.73 -20.21
C LYS A 307 25.25 1.52 -18.75
N ALA A 308 25.57 0.38 -18.12
CA ALA A 308 25.21 0.10 -16.72
C ALA A 308 26.25 0.62 -15.70
N LYS A 309 26.67 1.88 -15.80
CA LYS A 309 27.74 2.46 -14.94
C LYS A 309 27.30 3.57 -13.97
N TRP A 310 26.00 3.69 -13.66
CA TRP A 310 25.50 4.80 -12.81
C TRP A 310 24.41 4.42 -11.80
N LEU A 311 24.55 3.28 -11.12
CA LEU A 311 23.82 3.04 -9.88
C LEU A 311 24.82 2.50 -8.85
N PRO A 312 25.03 3.17 -7.70
CA PRO A 312 25.67 2.50 -6.58
C PRO A 312 24.77 1.35 -6.13
N ASP A 313 25.37 0.19 -5.84
CA ASP A 313 24.66 -1.01 -5.40
C ASP A 313 23.68 -0.69 -4.26
N PRO A 314 22.47 -1.30 -4.23
CA PRO A 314 21.58 -1.19 -3.09
C PRO A 314 22.27 -1.81 -1.88
N ILE A 315 22.66 -0.96 -0.93
CA ILE A 315 23.18 -1.38 0.38
C ILE A 315 22.12 -2.27 1.03
N ASN A 316 22.43 -3.57 1.17
CA ASN A 316 21.60 -4.55 1.85
C ASN A 316 21.35 -4.09 3.31
N PRO A 317 20.10 -3.74 3.69
CA PRO A 317 19.79 -3.29 5.05
C PRO A 317 19.73 -4.43 6.09
N TYR A 318 19.86 -5.70 5.66
CA TYR A 318 19.78 -6.91 6.50
C TYR A 318 21.12 -7.57 6.80
N ILE A 319 22.23 -7.07 6.24
CA ILE A 319 23.54 -7.38 6.81
C ILE A 319 23.66 -6.53 8.06
N GLY A 320 23.21 -7.13 9.15
CA GLY A 320 23.46 -6.68 10.51
C GLY A 320 24.96 -6.63 10.76
N ASN A 321 25.59 -5.53 10.32
CA ASN A 321 26.55 -4.89 11.17
C ASN A 321 25.74 -4.35 12.34
N LYS A 322 25.52 -5.22 13.33
CA LYS A 322 25.41 -4.77 14.71
C LYS A 322 26.53 -3.75 14.86
N LEU A 323 26.17 -2.49 15.01
CA LEU A 323 27.04 -1.57 15.70
C LEU A 323 27.15 -2.15 17.12
N ASN A 324 28.13 -3.03 17.29
CA ASN A 324 28.88 -3.05 18.54
C ASN A 324 29.52 -1.66 18.59
N PHE A 325 28.83 -0.74 19.24
CA PHE A 325 29.46 0.44 19.82
C PHE A 325 30.32 -0.01 20.99
#